data_AF-A0A0Q5BHA7-F1
#
_entry.id   AF-A0A0Q5BHA7-F1
#
_cell.length_a   1.000
_cell.length_b   1.000
_cell.length_c   1.000
_cell.angle_alpha   90.00
_cell.angle_beta   90.00
_cell.angle_gamma   90.00
#
_symmetry.space_group_name_H-M   'P 1'
#
loop_
_entity.id
_entity.type
_entity.pdbx_description
1 polymer ?
#
loop_
_entity_poly.entity_id
_entity_poly.type
_entity_poly.pdbx_seq_one_letter_code
_entity_poly.pdbx_strand_id
1 'polypeptide(L)' 'MLLDLADEDDYYIVTQALRDFAHQAESDADNEDESDRFEGRPSGSRPATLRAQAERARAITADVERQLDANGAARRPS' A
#
# COMPACT_ATOMS: atom_id res chain seq x y z
N MET A 1 -9.55 -13.25 -16.66
CA MET A 1 -8.33 -12.43 -16.85
C MET A 1 -7.45 -12.72 -15.64
N LEU A 2 -6.22 -13.14 -15.85
CA LEU A 2 -5.26 -13.40 -14.77
C LEU A 2 -4.37 -12.16 -14.67
N LEU A 3 -4.14 -11.64 -13.48
CA LEU A 3 -3.25 -10.51 -13.26
C LEU A 3 -1.82 -10.91 -13.66
N ASP A 4 -1.23 -10.20 -14.63
CA ASP A 4 0.16 -10.40 -15.05
C ASP A 4 1.02 -9.20 -14.63
N LEU A 5 1.71 -9.32 -13.51
CA LEU A 5 2.56 -8.24 -13.01
C LEU A 5 3.84 -8.01 -13.85
N ALA A 6 4.12 -8.87 -14.85
CA ALA A 6 5.17 -8.61 -15.83
C ALA A 6 4.69 -7.71 -16.99
N ASP A 7 3.37 -7.55 -17.15
CA ASP A 7 2.78 -6.57 -18.05
C ASP A 7 2.80 -5.18 -17.39
N GLU A 8 3.19 -4.16 -18.16
CA GLU A 8 3.40 -2.80 -17.66
C GLU A 8 2.09 -2.15 -17.19
N ASP A 9 0.97 -2.42 -17.87
CA ASP A 9 -0.33 -1.83 -17.55
C ASP A 9 -0.91 -2.46 -16.27
N ASP A 10 -0.88 -3.78 -16.16
CA ASP A 10 -1.33 -4.51 -14.97
C ASP A 10 -0.48 -4.13 -13.73
N TYR A 11 0.84 -4.03 -13.90
CA TYR A 11 1.75 -3.55 -12.86
C TYR A 11 1.42 -2.11 -12.44
N TYR A 12 1.24 -1.21 -13.40
CA TYR A 12 0.90 0.18 -13.13
C TYR A 12 -0.42 0.30 -12.36
N ILE A 13 -1.47 -0.40 -12.80
CA ILE A 13 -2.79 -0.38 -12.16
C ILE A 13 -2.69 -0.83 -10.70
N VAL A 14 -2.01 -1.95 -10.43
CA VAL A 14 -1.89 -2.49 -9.07
C VAL A 14 -1.06 -1.57 -8.17
N THR A 15 0.07 -1.09 -8.66
CA THR A 15 0.95 -0.22 -7.86
C THR A 15 0.32 1.14 -7.59
N GLN A 16 -0.42 1.72 -8.54
CA GLN A 16 -1.20 2.93 -8.29
C GLN A 16 -2.32 2.67 -7.27
N ALA A 17 -3.09 1.60 -7.41
CA ALA A 17 -4.16 1.27 -6.46
C ALA A 17 -3.63 1.09 -5.02
N LEU A 18 -2.46 0.46 -4.86
CA LEU A 18 -1.81 0.31 -3.56
C LEU A 18 -1.29 1.64 -2.99
N ARG A 19 -0.75 2.51 -3.85
CA ARG A 19 -0.30 3.86 -3.45
C ARG A 19 -1.48 4.73 -3.02
N ASP A 20 -2.54 4.77 -3.81
CA ASP A 20 -3.76 5.51 -3.51
C ASP A 20 -4.40 5.02 -2.20
N PHE A 21 -4.48 3.70 -2.01
CA PHE A 21 -4.95 3.11 -0.77
C PHE A 21 -4.10 3.52 0.44
N ALA A 22 -2.76 3.47 0.32
CA ALA A 22 -1.88 3.88 1.42
C ALA A 22 -2.06 5.36 1.77
N HIS A 23 -2.15 6.23 0.78
CA HIS A 23 -2.40 7.66 0.98
C HIS A 23 -3.76 7.91 1.63
N GLN A 24 -4.81 7.25 1.17
CA GLN A 24 -6.14 7.40 1.73
C GLN A 24 -6.17 6.91 3.19
N ALA A 25 -5.57 5.76 3.48
CA ALA A 25 -5.53 5.22 4.84
C ALA A 25 -4.78 6.14 5.81
N GLU A 26 -3.67 6.76 5.40
CA GLU A 26 -2.98 7.76 6.21
C GLU A 26 -3.83 9.01 6.44
N SER A 27 -4.45 9.54 5.38
CA SER A 27 -5.34 10.70 5.49
C SER A 27 -6.51 10.42 6.43
N ASP A 28 -7.12 9.25 6.35
CA ASP A 28 -8.23 8.86 7.23
C ASP A 28 -7.77 8.69 8.68
N ALA A 29 -6.57 8.15 8.91
CA ALA A 29 -5.98 8.04 10.24
C ALA A 29 -5.76 9.42 10.88
N ASP A 30 -5.24 10.38 10.09
CA ASP A 30 -4.99 11.73 10.55
C ASP A 30 -6.30 12.50 10.82
N ASN A 31 -7.31 12.32 9.96
CA ASN A 31 -8.65 12.89 10.16
C ASN A 31 -9.33 12.35 11.43
N GLU A 32 -9.19 11.05 11.72
CA GLU A 32 -9.73 10.47 12.96
C GLU A 32 -8.99 10.96 14.20
N ASP A 33 -7.66 11.05 14.17
CA ASP A 33 -6.90 11.61 15.28
C ASP A 33 -7.23 13.09 15.54
N GLU A 34 -7.48 13.87 14.48
CA GLU A 34 -7.94 15.26 14.61
C GLU A 34 -9.34 15.34 15.22
N SER A 35 -10.25 14.48 14.77
CA SER A 35 -11.62 14.42 15.29
C SER A 35 -11.64 14.01 16.77
N ASP A 36 -10.88 12.98 17.16
CA ASP A 36 -10.77 12.52 18.54
C ASP A 36 -10.24 13.63 19.46
N ARG A 37 -9.22 14.39 19.01
CA ARG A 37 -8.71 15.55 19.74
C ARG A 37 -9.73 16.67 19.88
N PHE A 38 -10.44 16.99 18.79
CA PHE A 38 -11.45 18.05 18.78
C PHE A 38 -12.62 17.72 19.73
N GLU A 39 -13.04 16.47 19.76
CA GLU A 39 -14.16 16.00 20.58
C GLU A 39 -13.75 15.59 22.00
N GLY A 40 -12.45 15.63 22.33
CA GLY A 40 -11.91 15.22 23.64
C GLY A 40 -12.07 13.72 23.92
N ARG A 41 -12.15 12.90 22.88
CA ARG A 41 -12.27 11.45 23.00
C ARG A 41 -10.89 10.82 23.16
N PRO A 42 -10.77 9.69 23.89
CA PRO A 42 -9.54 8.90 23.86
C PRO A 42 -9.30 8.38 22.44
N SER A 43 -8.06 8.48 21.98
CA SER A 43 -7.66 8.01 20.64
C SER A 43 -8.04 6.54 20.44
N GLY A 44 -8.84 6.26 19.42
CA GLY A 44 -9.32 4.92 19.10
C GLY A 44 -8.21 4.00 18.55
N SER A 45 -8.48 2.70 18.43
CA SER A 45 -7.57 1.76 17.76
C SER A 45 -7.56 1.89 16.24
N ARG A 46 -8.49 2.68 15.68
CA ARG A 46 -8.75 2.78 14.25
C ARG A 46 -7.68 3.59 13.50
N PRO A 47 -7.22 4.77 13.97
CA PRO A 47 -6.05 5.44 13.39
C PRO A 47 -4.81 4.55 13.31
N ALA A 48 -4.51 3.80 14.39
CA ALA A 48 -3.39 2.86 14.39
C ALA A 48 -3.57 1.72 13.38
N THR A 49 -4.79 1.20 13.23
CA THR A 49 -5.11 0.16 12.25
C THR A 49 -4.95 0.66 10.81
N LEU A 50 -5.41 1.89 10.52
CA LEU A 50 -5.28 2.51 9.21
C LEU A 50 -3.81 2.76 8.83
N ARG A 51 -2.98 3.23 9.78
CA ARG A 51 -1.53 3.36 9.58
C ARG A 51 -0.86 2.01 9.28
N ALA A 52 -1.22 0.97 10.03
CA ALA A 52 -0.70 -0.38 9.78
C ALA A 52 -1.14 -0.92 8.40
N GLN A 53 -2.33 -0.57 7.92
CA GLN A 53 -2.78 -0.92 6.57
C GLN A 53 -2.00 -0.18 5.49
N ALA A 54 -1.71 1.11 5.67
CA ALA A 54 -0.86 1.88 4.77
C ALA A 54 0.57 1.31 4.68
N GLU A 55 1.16 0.98 5.82
CA GLU A 55 2.47 0.30 5.88
C GLU A 55 2.45 -1.04 5.15
N ARG A 56 1.37 -1.83 5.35
CA ARG A 56 1.22 -3.12 4.67
C ARG A 56 1.10 -2.95 3.15
N ALA A 57 0.36 -1.95 2.67
CA ALA A 57 0.25 -1.67 1.24
C ALA A 57 1.61 -1.30 0.63
N ARG A 58 2.40 -0.46 1.31
CA ARG A 58 3.79 -0.16 0.90
C ARG A 58 4.67 -1.40 0.85
N ALA A 59 4.55 -2.27 1.86
CA ALA A 59 5.30 -3.51 1.91
C ALA A 59 4.94 -4.48 0.76
N ILE A 60 3.65 -4.55 0.39
CA ILE A 60 3.19 -5.34 -0.76
C ILE A 60 3.77 -4.79 -2.05
N THR A 61 3.76 -3.47 -2.28
CA THR A 61 4.38 -2.86 -3.46
C THR A 61 5.87 -3.20 -3.57
N ALA A 62 6.62 -3.08 -2.48
CA ALA A 62 8.04 -3.42 -2.46
C ALA A 62 8.31 -4.93 -2.67
N ASP A 63 7.41 -5.79 -2.20
CA ASP A 63 7.50 -7.24 -2.46
C ASP A 63 7.23 -7.57 -3.93
N VAL A 64 6.23 -6.93 -4.54
CA VAL A 64 5.95 -7.06 -5.98
C VAL A 64 7.16 -6.63 -6.80
N GLU A 65 7.74 -5.46 -6.54
CA GLU A 65 8.94 -4.95 -7.22
C GLU A 65 10.11 -5.94 -7.11
N ARG A 66 10.39 -6.43 -5.89
CA ARG A 66 11.45 -7.42 -5.65
C ARG A 66 11.22 -8.73 -6.40
N GLN A 67 9.99 -9.23 -6.45
CA GLN A 67 9.66 -10.48 -7.14
C GLN A 67 9.82 -10.34 -8.65
N LEU A 68 9.45 -9.19 -9.22
CA LEU A 68 9.65 -8.91 -10.64
C LEU A 68 11.14 -8.85 -10.99
N ASP A 69 11.96 -8.19 -10.17
CA ASP A 69 13.41 -8.13 -10.37
C ASP A 69 14.06 -9.53 -10.29
N ALA A 70 13.70 -10.32 -9.28
CA ALA A 70 14.22 -11.68 -9.11
C ALA A 70 13.85 -12.59 -10.29
N ASN A 71 12.61 -12.48 -10.78
CA ASN A 71 12.13 -13.25 -11.94
C ASN A 71 12.75 -12.75 -13.26
N GLY A 72 12.99 -11.45 -13.39
CA GLY A 72 13.68 -10.85 -14.54
C GLY A 72 15.15 -11.28 -14.62
N ALA A 73 15.85 -11.31 -13.49
CA ALA A 73 17.22 -11.79 -13.41
C ALA A 73 17.34 -13.28 -13.79
N ALA A 74 16.40 -14.12 -13.37
CA ALA A 74 16.37 -15.54 -13.74
C ALA A 74 16.12 -15.78 -15.25
N ARG A 75 15.49 -14.84 -15.96
CA ARG A 75 15.18 -14.93 -17.39
C ARG A 75 16.29 -14.43 -18.32
N ARG A 76 17.33 -13.76 -17.82
CA ARG A 76 18.49 -13.37 -18.62
C ARG A 76 19.56 -14.47 -18.52
N PRO A 77 19.71 -15.34 -19.54
CA PRO A 77 20.81 -16.30 -19.54
C PRO A 77 22.14 -15.54 -19.65
N SER A 78 23.10 -15.95 -18.83
CA SER A 78 24.52 -15.55 -18.89
C SER A 78 25.16 -15.89 -20.22
#